data_AF-A0AAP3FZE1-F1
#
_entry.id   AF-A0AAP3FZE1-F1
#
_cell.length_a   1.000
_cell.length_b   1.000
_cell.length_c   1.000
_cell.angle_alpha   90.00
_cell.angle_beta   90.00
_cell.angle_gamma   90.00
#
_symmetry.space_group_name_H-M   'P 1'
#
loop_
_entity.id
_entity.type
_entity.pdbx_description
1 polymer ?
#
loop_
_entity_poly.entity_id
_entity_poly.type
_entity_poly.pdbx_seq_one_letter_code
_entity_poly.pdbx_strand_id
1 'polypeptide(L)' 'MLPEHLTQLKQDLIDVSKIEKPSLDDQQIEEMDILVSEALEFNKELQFKLFNNGFVENVTGRVHY' A
#
# COMPACT_ATOMS: atom_id res chain seq x y z
N MET A 1 -22.49 28.89 -12.09
CA MET A 1 -22.15 27.73 -11.23
C MET A 1 -20.64 27.55 -11.37
N LEU A 2 -19.88 28.08 -10.41
CA LEU A 2 -18.43 28.21 -10.54
C LEU A 2 -17.74 26.84 -10.41
N PRO A 3 -16.81 26.50 -11.32
CA PRO A 3 -16.10 25.22 -11.34
C PRO A 3 -15.20 24.99 -10.11
N GLU A 4 -14.92 26.02 -9.31
CA GLU A 4 -14.06 25.95 -8.11
C GLU A 4 -14.60 24.99 -7.04
N HIS A 5 -15.91 24.90 -6.83
CA HIS A 5 -16.48 23.99 -5.83
C HIS A 5 -16.32 22.50 -6.18
N LEU A 6 -16.21 22.17 -7.47
CA LEU A 6 -16.00 20.79 -7.91
C LEU A 6 -14.57 20.31 -7.64
N THR A 7 -13.59 21.21 -7.76
CA THR A 7 -12.18 20.92 -7.47
C THR A 7 -11.96 20.71 -5.99
N GLN A 8 -12.56 21.57 -5.15
CA GLN A 8 -12.49 21.46 -3.69
C GLN A 8 -13.08 20.13 -3.22
N LEU A 9 -14.28 19.76 -3.69
CA LEU A 9 -14.93 18.50 -3.30
C LEU A 9 -14.10 17.27 -3.70
N LYS A 10 -13.45 17.29 -4.88
CA LYS A 10 -12.54 16.22 -5.29
C LYS A 10 -11.31 16.15 -4.38
N GLN A 11 -10.74 17.28 -4.01
CA GLN A 11 -9.59 17.35 -3.11
C GLN A 11 -9.95 16.80 -1.72
N ASP A 12 -11.10 17.19 -1.18
CA ASP A 12 -11.63 16.69 0.09
C ASP A 12 -11.88 15.18 0.08
N LEU A 13 -12.44 14.62 -1.01
CA LEU A 13 -12.63 13.17 -1.16
C LEU A 13 -11.31 12.40 -1.26
N ILE A 14 -10.31 13.01 -1.91
CA ILE A 14 -8.97 12.46 -2.04
C ILE A 14 -8.27 12.45 -0.66
N ASP A 15 -8.39 13.51 0.12
CA ASP A 15 -7.82 13.60 1.47
C ASP A 15 -8.50 12.68 2.49
N VAL A 16 -9.81 12.42 2.36
CA VAL A 16 -10.51 11.41 3.20
C VAL A 16 -10.05 9.98 2.90
N SER A 17 -9.56 9.70 1.68
CA SER A 17 -8.99 8.39 1.32
C SER A 17 -7.51 8.25 1.66
N LYS A 18 -6.84 9.33 2.08
CA LYS A 18 -5.44 9.24 2.49
C LYS A 18 -5.38 8.54 3.85
N ILE A 19 -4.67 7.43 3.90
CA ILE A 19 -4.33 6.81 5.17
C ILE A 19 -3.04 7.43 5.70
N GLU A 20 -2.88 7.45 7.02
CA GLU A 20 -1.58 7.74 7.61
C GLU A 20 -0.58 6.63 7.25
N LYS A 21 0.70 7.00 7.08
CA LYS A 21 1.75 6.02 6.78
C LYS A 21 1.78 4.98 7.89
N PRO A 22 1.59 3.68 7.58
CA PRO A 22 1.68 2.65 8.61
C PRO A 22 3.10 2.62 9.17
N SER A 23 3.21 2.64 10.50
CA SER A 23 4.45 2.33 11.21
C SER A 23 4.55 0.82 11.35
N LEU A 24 5.68 0.25 10.94
CA LEU A 24 6.00 -1.16 11.15
C LEU A 24 7.03 -1.23 12.28
N ASP A 25 6.75 -2.06 13.29
CA ASP A 25 7.73 -2.43 14.31
C ASP A 25 8.69 -3.50 13.79
N ASP A 26 9.82 -3.71 14.47
CA ASP A 26 10.86 -4.68 14.08
C ASP A 26 10.28 -6.09 13.89
N GLN A 27 9.35 -6.51 14.75
CA GLN A 27 8.69 -7.81 14.62
C GLN A 27 7.91 -7.95 13.30
N GLN A 28 7.20 -6.89 12.91
CA GLN A 28 6.40 -6.90 11.69
C GLN A 28 7.29 -6.94 10.44
N ILE A 29 8.45 -6.29 10.49
CA ILE A 29 9.44 -6.33 9.41
C ILE A 29 10.01 -7.74 9.29
N GLU A 30 10.38 -8.38 10.40
CA GLU A 30 10.89 -9.74 10.41
C GLU A 30 9.87 -10.74 9.85
N GLU A 31 8.59 -10.63 10.26
CA GLU A 31 7.52 -11.46 9.72
C GLU A 31 7.36 -11.29 8.19
N MET A 32 7.49 -10.06 7.68
CA MET A 32 7.44 -9.78 6.24
C MET A 32 8.61 -10.43 5.49
N ASP A 33 9.82 -10.39 6.05
CA ASP A 33 11.01 -11.01 5.47
C ASP A 33 10.87 -12.53 5.38
N ILE A 34 10.33 -13.16 6.44
CA ILE A 34 10.03 -14.60 6.46
C ILE A 34 8.99 -14.95 5.38
N LEU A 35 7.89 -14.19 5.31
CA LEU A 35 6.83 -14.39 4.32
C LEU A 35 7.33 -14.29 2.88
N VAL A 36 8.19 -13.29 2.59
CA VAL A 36 8.81 -13.10 1.28
C VAL A 36 9.74 -14.26 0.95
N SER A 37 10.55 -14.69 1.92
CA SER A 37 11.48 -15.81 1.75
C SER A 37 10.75 -17.14 1.50
N GLU A 38 9.71 -17.43 2.26
CA GLU A 38 8.86 -18.62 2.04
C GLU A 38 8.17 -18.55 0.68
N ALA A 39 7.61 -17.40 0.30
CA ALA A 39 6.95 -17.29 -0.99
C ALA A 39 7.90 -17.48 -2.16
N LEU A 40 9.15 -17.01 -2.03
CA LEU A 40 10.20 -17.25 -3.00
C LEU A 40 10.58 -18.74 -3.08
N GLU A 41 10.76 -19.41 -1.94
CA GLU A 41 11.09 -20.84 -1.88
C GLU A 41 9.99 -21.72 -2.51
N PHE A 42 8.73 -21.42 -2.21
CA PHE A 42 7.58 -22.20 -2.68
C PHE A 42 6.96 -21.67 -3.97
N ASN A 43 7.56 -20.65 -4.61
CA ASN A 43 7.03 -19.96 -5.79
C ASN A 43 5.55 -19.53 -5.62
N LYS A 44 5.20 -19.09 -4.41
CA LYS A 44 3.86 -18.61 -4.06
C LYS A 44 3.70 -17.15 -4.46
N GLU A 45 2.45 -16.79 -4.74
CA GLU A 45 2.06 -15.42 -5.00
C GLU A 45 1.85 -14.68 -3.68
N LEU A 46 2.32 -13.43 -3.61
CA LEU A 46 2.12 -12.52 -2.50
C LEU A 46 1.32 -11.31 -2.94
N GLN A 47 0.54 -10.77 -2.01
CA GLN A 47 -0.13 -9.49 -2.16
C GLN A 47 0.56 -8.45 -1.27
N PHE A 48 1.11 -7.42 -1.91
CA PHE A 48 1.77 -6.29 -1.27
C PHE A 48 0.83 -5.09 -1.23
N LYS A 49 0.87 -4.37 -0.12
CA LYS A 49 0.25 -3.05 0.04
C LYS A 49 1.36 -2.01 0.06
N LEU A 50 1.48 -1.25 -1.02
CA LEU A 50 2.48 -0.20 -1.17
C LEU A 50 1.88 1.12 -0.74
N PHE A 51 2.43 1.71 0.32
CA PHE A 51 2.04 3.05 0.75
C PHE A 51 2.83 4.10 -0.04
N ASN A 52 2.12 4.98 -0.76
CA ASN A 52 2.69 6.09 -1.50
C ASN A 52 1.88 7.38 -1.26
N ASN A 53 2.50 8.35 -0.58
CA ASN A 53 1.98 9.71 -0.38
C ASN A 53 0.51 9.78 0.11
N GLY A 54 0.12 8.89 1.02
CA GLY A 54 -1.23 8.79 1.58
C GLY A 54 -2.10 7.71 0.92
N PHE A 55 -1.73 7.20 -0.24
CA PHE A 55 -2.47 6.17 -0.97
C PHE A 55 -1.86 4.80 -0.74
N VAL A 56 -2.70 3.76 -0.81
CA VAL A 56 -2.25 2.37 -0.82
C VAL A 56 -2.56 1.75 -2.16
N GLU A 57 -1.51 1.26 -2.82
CA GLU A 57 -1.63 0.46 -4.03
C GLU A 57 -1.46 -1.02 -3.67
N ASN A 58 -2.31 -1.88 -4.24
CA ASN A 58 -2.19 -3.32 -4.05
C ASN A 58 -1.47 -3.92 -5.26
N VAL A 59 -0.38 -4.63 -5.01
CA VAL A 59 0.38 -5.34 -6.05
C VAL A 59 0.37 -6.82 -5.71
N THR A 60 -0.14 -7.64 -6.61
CA THR A 60 -0.15 -9.10 -6.44
C THR A 60 0.80 -9.72 -7.45
N GLY A 61 1.71 -10.58 -7.00
CA GLY A 61 2.67 -11.22 -7.88
C GLY A 61 3.60 -12.18 -7.15
N ARG A 62 4.49 -12.81 -7.91
CA ARG A 62 5.52 -13.71 -7.37
C ARG A 62 6.84 -12.98 -7.23
N VAL A 63 7.56 -13.28 -6.16
CA VAL A 63 8.91 -12.75 -5.93
C VAL A 63 9.90 -13.68 -6.62
N HIS A 64 10.81 -13.10 -7.42
CA HIS A 64 11.82 -13.84 -8.16
C HIS A 64 13.16 -13.10 -8.08
N TYR A 65 14.28 -13.83 -8.11
CA TYR A 65 15.64 -13.29 -8.13
C TYR A 65 15.99 -12.71 -9.51
#